data_AF-A0A316WBG8-F1
#
_entry.id   AF-A0A316WBG8-F1
#
_cell.length_a   1.000
_cell.length_b   1.000
_cell.length_c   1.000
_cell.angle_alpha   90.00
_cell.angle_beta   90.00
_cell.angle_gamma   90.00
#
_symmetry.space_group_name_H-M   'P 1'
#
loop_
_entity.id
_entity.type
_entity.pdbx_description
1 polymer ?
#
loop_
_entity_poly.entity_id
_entity_poly.type
_entity_poly.pdbx_seq_one_letter_code
_entity_poly.pdbx_strand_id
1 'polypeptide(L)'
;MIPKYIKLLFCIPFVIIICYSVYLCTVYSSIPDVIPIHGYGNMKDNYGSKIFVVFPVLMNLAVLIFIWLIIRRPDKIKFTFEIKENEREKIYHITQLALVIIAIFVTIMMTPLAFSDIVYK
;
A
#
# COMPACT_ATOMS: atom_id res chain seq x y z
N MET A 1 -12.55 12.43 -15.80
CA MET A 1 -13.05 11.03 -15.78
C MET A 1 -11.88 10.10 -15.42
N ILE A 2 -12.10 8.93 -14.78
CA ILE A 2 -11.01 7.98 -14.52
C ILE A 2 -11.01 6.93 -15.64
N PRO A 3 -9.92 6.76 -16.40
CA PRO A 3 -9.85 5.75 -17.46
C PRO A 3 -10.04 4.33 -16.93
N LYS A 4 -10.60 3.44 -17.77
CA LYS A 4 -10.82 2.03 -17.39
C LYS A 4 -9.51 1.31 -17.04
N TYR A 5 -8.44 1.56 -17.80
CA TYR A 5 -7.15 0.94 -17.56
C TYR A 5 -6.52 1.36 -16.22
N ILE A 6 -6.72 2.61 -15.77
CA ILE A 6 -6.28 3.09 -14.46
C ILE A 6 -6.98 2.30 -13.35
N LYS A 7 -8.29 2.08 -13.46
CA LYS A 7 -9.04 1.29 -12.49
C LYS A 7 -8.55 -0.16 -12.45
N LEU A 8 -8.32 -0.76 -13.63
CA LEU A 8 -7.82 -2.13 -13.76
C LEU A 8 -6.44 -2.28 -13.11
N LEU A 9 -5.49 -1.38 -13.42
CA LEU A 9 -4.16 -1.40 -12.85
C LEU A 9 -4.18 -1.17 -11.33
N PHE A 10 -5.08 -0.31 -10.85
CA PHE A 10 -5.25 -0.07 -9.41
C PHE A 10 -5.83 -1.27 -8.65
N CYS A 11 -6.34 -2.31 -9.33
CA CYS A 11 -6.71 -3.57 -8.69
C CYS A 11 -5.50 -4.46 -8.35
N ILE A 12 -4.35 -4.27 -9.01
CA ILE A 12 -3.14 -5.10 -8.81
C ILE A 12 -2.68 -5.10 -7.33
N PRO A 13 -2.57 -3.94 -6.63
CA PRO A 13 -2.25 -3.92 -5.21
C PRO A 13 -3.18 -4.75 -4.34
N PHE A 14 -4.49 -4.75 -4.63
CA PHE A 14 -5.47 -5.53 -3.87
C PHE A 14 -5.28 -7.03 -4.08
N VAL A 15 -4.94 -7.47 -5.30
CA VAL A 15 -4.62 -8.88 -5.56
C VAL A 15 -3.41 -9.31 -4.73
N ILE A 16 -2.35 -8.50 -4.68
CA ILE A 16 -1.16 -8.78 -3.85
C ILE A 16 -1.54 -8.88 -2.37
N ILE A 17 -2.31 -7.93 -1.86
CA ILE A 17 -2.78 -7.92 -0.45
C ILE A 17 -3.65 -9.14 -0.15
N ILE A 18 -4.55 -9.53 -1.06
CA ILE A 18 -5.40 -10.72 -0.90
C ILE A 18 -4.53 -11.97 -0.85
N CYS A 19 -3.60 -12.15 -1.78
CA CYS A 19 -2.68 -13.29 -1.79
C CYS A 19 -1.91 -13.38 -0.47
N TYR A 20 -1.36 -12.27 0.01
CA TYR A 20 -0.67 -12.21 1.30
C TYR A 20 -1.60 -12.51 2.48
N SER A 21 -2.80 -11.93 2.51
CA SER A 21 -3.76 -12.13 3.60
C SER A 21 -4.22 -13.58 3.69
N VAL A 22 -4.46 -14.22 2.54
CA VAL A 22 -4.78 -15.66 2.48
C VAL A 22 -3.62 -16.48 3.03
N TYR A 23 -2.39 -16.22 2.59
CA TYR A 23 -1.20 -16.89 3.13
C TYR A 23 -1.10 -16.71 4.65
N LEU A 24 -1.20 -15.46 5.14
CA LEU A 24 -1.18 -15.15 6.57
C LEU A 24 -2.22 -15.97 7.33
N CYS A 25 -3.47 -16.02 6.85
CA CYS A 25 -4.52 -16.82 7.48
C CYS A 25 -4.17 -18.32 7.57
N THR A 26 -3.45 -18.89 6.59
CA THR A 26 -3.04 -20.30 6.64
C THR A 26 -1.95 -20.59 7.66
N VAL A 27 -1.11 -19.61 7.99
CA VAL A 27 0.04 -19.78 8.91
C VAL A 27 -0.19 -19.14 10.28
N TYR A 28 -1.20 -18.28 10.43
CA TYR A 28 -1.42 -17.43 11.61
C TYR A 28 -1.47 -18.22 12.94
N SER A 29 -2.15 -19.38 12.95
CA SER A 29 -2.25 -20.24 14.13
C SER A 29 -0.91 -20.84 14.57
N SER A 30 0.06 -20.91 13.66
CA SER A 30 1.42 -21.40 13.93
C SER A 30 2.35 -20.31 14.45
N ILE A 31 1.95 -19.04 14.42
CA ILE A 31 2.74 -17.92 14.92
C ILE A 31 2.62 -17.89 16.45
N PRO A 32 3.74 -17.82 17.19
CA PRO A 32 3.73 -17.66 18.65
C PRO A 32 2.92 -16.43 19.07
N ASP A 33 2.23 -16.48 20.21
CA ASP A 33 1.42 -15.34 20.69
C ASP A 33 2.24 -14.08 20.94
N VAL A 34 3.53 -14.26 21.22
CA VAL A 34 4.52 -13.21 21.44
C VAL A 34 5.61 -13.32 20.36
N ILE A 35 5.77 -12.24 19.58
CA ILE A 35 6.76 -12.12 18.52
C ILE A 35 7.76 -11.00 18.82
N PRO A 36 9.00 -11.09 18.31
CA PRO A 36 9.89 -9.92 18.30
C PRO A 36 9.26 -8.81 17.44
N ILE A 37 9.38 -7.58 17.92
CA ILE A 37 8.97 -6.36 17.23
C ILE A 37 10.20 -5.48 17.17
N HIS A 38 10.65 -5.17 15.96
CA HIS A 38 11.80 -4.32 15.76
C HIS A 38 11.50 -2.88 16.19
N GLY A 39 12.39 -2.34 17.03
CA GLY A 39 12.37 -0.93 17.40
C GLY A 39 12.82 -0.06 16.23
N TYR A 40 12.24 1.13 16.09
CA TYR A 40 12.69 2.09 15.07
C TYR A 40 13.66 3.12 15.68
N GLY A 41 14.80 3.35 15.02
CA GLY A 41 15.81 4.31 15.46
C GLY A 41 16.59 3.82 16.69
N ASN A 42 16.58 4.60 17.77
CA ASN A 42 17.27 4.26 19.03
C ASN A 42 16.45 3.39 19.99
N MET A 43 15.25 2.95 19.58
CA MET A 43 14.44 2.04 20.39
C MET A 43 15.01 0.63 20.28
N LYS A 44 15.20 -0.03 21.43
CA LYS A 44 15.57 -1.44 21.47
C LYS A 44 14.41 -2.28 20.94
N ASP A 45 14.75 -3.37 20.28
CA ASP A 45 13.80 -4.43 19.94
C ASP A 45 13.06 -4.88 21.19
N ASN A 46 11.79 -5.18 21.01
CA ASN A 46 10.91 -5.60 22.08
C ASN A 46 10.09 -6.81 21.65
N TYR A 47 9.31 -7.36 22.57
CA TYR A 47 8.36 -8.41 22.29
C TYR A 47 6.94 -7.85 22.34
N GLY A 48 6.06 -8.32 21.46
CA GLY A 48 4.66 -7.93 21.49
C GLY A 48 3.74 -8.97 20.85
N SER A 49 2.46 -8.64 20.76
CA SER A 49 1.44 -9.60 20.32
C SER A 49 1.53 -9.91 18.83
N LYS A 50 1.31 -11.18 18.44
CA LYS A 50 1.19 -11.59 17.03
C LYS A 50 0.10 -10.88 16.22
N ILE A 51 -0.81 -10.15 16.87
CA ILE A 51 -1.78 -9.30 16.15
C ILE A 51 -1.08 -8.22 15.32
N PHE A 52 0.13 -7.80 15.68
CA PHE A 52 0.90 -6.81 14.95
C PHE A 52 1.30 -7.28 13.54
N VAL A 53 1.30 -8.59 13.25
CA VAL A 53 1.52 -9.13 11.89
C VAL A 53 0.43 -8.69 10.90
N VAL A 54 -0.75 -8.32 11.39
CA VAL A 54 -1.85 -7.78 10.58
C VAL A 54 -1.68 -6.28 10.29
N PHE A 55 -0.85 -5.58 11.07
CA PHE A 55 -0.68 -4.13 10.95
C PHE A 55 -0.16 -3.68 9.57
N PRO A 56 0.84 -4.33 8.95
CA PRO A 56 1.26 -4.02 7.58
C PRO A 56 0.12 -4.11 6.56
N VAL A 57 -0.81 -5.08 6.71
CA VAL A 57 -1.99 -5.19 5.83
C VAL A 57 -2.87 -3.94 5.95
N LEU A 58 -3.20 -3.57 7.18
CA LEU A 58 -4.08 -2.43 7.46
C LEU A 58 -3.46 -1.12 7.01
N MET A 59 -2.17 -0.93 7.26
CA MET A 59 -1.43 0.25 6.83
C MET A 59 -1.38 0.36 5.30
N ASN A 60 -1.15 -0.75 4.60
CA ASN A 60 -1.15 -0.78 3.13
C ASN A 60 -2.53 -0.43 2.57
N LEU A 61 -3.61 -0.99 3.14
CA LEU A 61 -4.99 -0.62 2.77
C LEU A 61 -5.28 0.87 3.00
N ALA A 62 -4.83 1.44 4.13
CA ALA A 62 -5.00 2.86 4.41
C ALA A 62 -4.28 3.75 3.37
N VAL A 63 -3.05 3.39 2.98
CA VAL A 63 -2.31 4.08 1.92
C VAL A 63 -3.03 3.96 0.58
N LEU A 64 -3.52 2.78 0.21
CA LEU A 64 -4.30 2.60 -1.02
C LEU A 64 -5.57 3.43 -1.03
N ILE A 65 -6.30 3.50 0.09
CA ILE A 65 -7.48 4.37 0.22
C ILE A 65 -7.08 5.83 -0.02
N PHE A 66 -6.01 6.30 0.62
CA PHE A 66 -5.53 7.67 0.45
C PHE A 66 -5.15 7.97 -1.00
N ILE A 67 -4.39 7.10 -1.67
CA ILE A 67 -4.03 7.26 -3.08
C ILE A 67 -5.28 7.28 -3.96
N TRP A 68 -6.25 6.40 -3.70
CA TRP A 68 -7.50 6.35 -4.45
C TRP A 68 -8.29 7.66 -4.35
N LEU A 69 -8.35 8.27 -3.16
CA LEU A 69 -9.01 9.57 -2.99
C LEU A 69 -8.39 10.65 -3.88
N ILE A 70 -7.06 10.64 -4.06
CA ILE A 70 -6.36 11.56 -4.96
C ILE A 70 -6.64 11.22 -6.43
N ILE A 71 -6.58 9.94 -6.82
CA ILE A 71 -6.90 9.48 -8.19
C ILE A 71 -8.32 9.90 -8.61
N ARG A 72 -9.29 9.89 -7.68
CA ARG A 72 -10.67 10.30 -7.96
C ARG A 72 -10.83 11.80 -8.18
N ARG A 73 -9.95 12.63 -7.62
CA ARG A 73 -10.03 14.09 -7.67
C ARG A 73 -8.69 14.72 -8.08
N PRO A 74 -8.20 14.44 -9.30
CA PRO A 74 -6.96 15.05 -9.78
C PRO A 74 -7.06 16.58 -9.93
N ASP A 75 -8.29 17.11 -10.00
CA ASP A 75 -8.60 18.55 -9.98
C ASP A 75 -8.17 19.26 -8.70
N LYS A 76 -8.02 18.53 -7.59
CA LYS A 76 -7.61 19.09 -6.29
C LYS A 76 -6.09 19.14 -6.12
N ILE A 77 -5.33 18.61 -7.06
CA ILE A 77 -3.87 18.63 -7.00
C ILE A 77 -3.39 20.03 -7.37
N LYS A 78 -2.62 20.65 -6.47
CA LYS A 78 -1.96 21.93 -6.72
C LYS A 78 -0.65 21.67 -7.46
N PHE A 79 -0.70 21.70 -8.79
CA PHE A 79 0.50 21.60 -9.63
C PHE A 79 1.36 22.85 -9.47
N THR A 80 2.68 22.68 -9.56
CA THR A 80 3.66 23.79 -9.47
C THR A 80 3.81 24.55 -10.78
N PHE A 81 3.10 24.13 -11.83
CA PHE A 81 3.13 24.70 -13.16
C PHE A 81 1.70 25.01 -13.63
N GLU A 82 1.58 25.98 -14.54
CA GLU A 82 0.30 26.32 -15.14
C GLU A 82 -0.16 25.23 -16.12
N ILE A 83 -1.39 24.78 -15.96
CA ILE A 83 -2.00 23.77 -16.82
C ILE A 83 -2.86 24.47 -17.86
N LYS A 84 -2.45 24.37 -19.12
CA LYS A 84 -3.29 24.82 -20.24
C LYS A 84 -4.55 23.96 -20.34
N GLU A 85 -5.68 24.59 -20.67
CA GLU A 85 -6.98 23.93 -20.69
C GLU A 85 -7.02 22.71 -21.63
N ASN A 86 -6.34 22.79 -22.76
CA ASN A 86 -6.23 21.73 -23.77
C ASN A 86 -5.36 20.54 -23.33
N GLU A 87 -4.47 20.71 -22.34
CA GLU A 87 -3.59 19.66 -21.83
C GLU A 87 -4.06 19.08 -20.50
N ARG A 88 -5.06 19.71 -19.86
CA ARG A 88 -5.55 19.38 -18.53
C ARG A 88 -5.92 17.90 -18.37
N GLU A 89 -6.70 17.35 -19.30
CA GLU A 89 -7.13 15.96 -19.24
C GLU A 89 -5.95 14.99 -19.36
N LYS A 90 -5.03 15.27 -20.28
CA LYS A 90 -3.80 14.48 -20.46
C LYS A 90 -2.95 14.48 -19.19
N ILE A 91 -2.75 15.65 -18.58
CA ILE A 91 -1.99 15.77 -17.33
C ILE A 91 -2.66 14.99 -16.21
N TYR A 92 -3.98 15.11 -16.04
CA TYR A 92 -4.71 14.35 -15.03
C TYR A 92 -4.55 12.84 -15.21
N HIS A 93 -4.61 12.32 -16.44
CA HIS A 93 -4.39 10.91 -16.71
C HIS A 93 -2.96 10.45 -16.43
N ILE A 94 -1.96 11.26 -16.75
CA ILE A 94 -0.56 10.98 -16.42
C ILE A 94 -0.38 10.93 -14.90
N THR A 95 -0.94 11.91 -14.17
CA THR A 95 -0.86 11.94 -12.70
C THR A 95 -1.56 10.75 -12.07
N GLN A 96 -2.75 10.37 -12.57
CA GLN A 96 -3.45 9.16 -12.13
C GLN A 96 -2.62 7.90 -12.37
N LEU A 97 -1.98 7.77 -13.54
CA LEU A 97 -1.11 6.64 -13.85
C LEU A 97 0.10 6.58 -12.91
N ALA A 98 0.76 7.72 -12.66
CA ALA A 98 1.87 7.80 -11.73
C ALA A 98 1.46 7.37 -10.30
N LEU A 99 0.29 7.79 -9.84
CA LEU A 99 -0.25 7.39 -8.54
C LEU A 99 -0.54 5.89 -8.46
N VAL A 100 -1.01 5.26 -9.54
CA VAL A 100 -1.18 3.80 -9.61
C VAL A 100 0.16 3.08 -9.51
N ILE A 101 1.19 3.58 -10.22
CA ILE A 101 2.54 3.00 -10.15
C ILE A 101 3.09 3.10 -8.72
N ILE A 102 2.92 4.26 -8.07
CA ILE A 102 3.31 4.46 -6.67
C ILE A 102 2.55 3.50 -5.75
N ALA A 103 1.25 3.30 -5.96
CA ALA A 103 0.44 2.37 -5.16
C ALA A 103 0.99 0.94 -5.26
N ILE A 104 1.27 0.45 -6.47
CA ILE A 104 1.86 -0.88 -6.69
C ILE A 104 3.23 -0.97 -6.02
N PHE A 105 4.09 0.03 -6.21
CA PHE A 105 5.43 0.05 -5.63
C PHE A 105 5.39 0.01 -4.10
N VAL A 106 4.56 0.84 -3.46
CA VAL A 106 4.41 0.85 -2.01
C VAL A 106 3.88 -0.48 -1.50
N THR A 107 2.90 -1.08 -2.16
CA THR A 107 2.36 -2.39 -1.78
C THR A 107 3.43 -3.48 -1.85
N ILE A 108 4.28 -3.49 -2.88
CA ILE A 108 5.41 -4.43 -2.98
C ILE A 108 6.42 -4.18 -1.84
N MET A 109 6.78 -2.93 -1.56
CA MET A 109 7.73 -2.58 -0.48
C MET A 109 7.20 -2.91 0.92
N MET A 110 5.89 -2.86 1.13
CA MET A 110 5.25 -3.26 2.39
C MET A 110 5.19 -4.78 2.58
N THR A 111 5.39 -5.56 1.51
CA THR A 111 5.27 -7.03 1.56
C THR A 111 6.39 -7.67 2.40
N PRO A 112 7.69 -7.38 2.20
CA PRO A 112 8.76 -7.89 3.08
C PRO A 112 8.57 -7.56 4.55
N LEU A 113 8.09 -6.36 4.88
CA LEU A 113 7.77 -5.96 6.26
C LEU A 113 6.67 -6.82 6.89
N ALA A 114 5.85 -7.45 6.07
CA ALA A 114 4.82 -8.37 6.50
C ALA A 114 5.34 -9.82 6.63
N PHE A 115 6.44 -10.17 5.95
CA PHE A 115 7.03 -11.51 5.94
C PHE A 115 8.22 -11.67 6.90
N SER A 116 8.95 -10.61 7.23
CA SER A 116 10.11 -10.67 8.14
C SER A 116 9.76 -11.33 9.46
N ASP A 117 8.58 -11.02 9.99
CA ASP A 117 8.15 -11.45 11.31
C ASP A 117 7.55 -12.87 11.31
N ILE A 118 7.27 -13.43 10.13
CA ILE A 118 6.67 -14.77 9.95
C ILE A 118 7.73 -15.81 9.58
N VAL A 119 8.70 -15.42 8.75
CA VAL A 119 9.66 -16.36 8.13
C VAL A 119 10.93 -16.55 8.97
N TYR A 120 11.33 -15.56 9.77
CA TYR A 120 12.47 -15.70 10.68
C TYR A 120 12.03 -16.40 11.97
N LYS A 121 12.14 -17.73 11.97
CA LYS A 121 12.19 -18.57 13.18
C LYS A 121 13.53 -18.44 13.88
#